data_AF-A0AAX3LQI9-F1
#
_entry.id   AF-A0AAX3LQI9-F1
#
_cell.length_a   1.000
_cell.length_b   1.000
_cell.length_c   1.000
_cell.angle_alpha   90.00
_cell.angle_beta   90.00
_cell.angle_gamma   90.00
#
_symmetry.space_group_name_H-M   'P 1'
#
loop_
_entity.id
_entity.type
_entity.pdbx_description
1 polymer ?
#
loop_
_entity_poly.entity_id
_entity_poly.type
_entity_poly.pdbx_seq_one_letter_code
_entity_poly.pdbx_strand_id
1 'polypeptide(L)' 'MSALLIFGAGAASLAYLMNRQSRAQRAVAYDRAQDHVRVAGPREMIDPPRKWNIVDETVDESFPASDPPATY' A
#
# COMPACT_ATOMS: atom_id res chain seq x y z
N MET A 1 24.13 -40.50 15.81
CA MET A 1 24.37 -39.21 15.13
C MET A 1 23.36 -38.89 14.01
N SER A 2 22.38 -39.74 13.68
CA SER A 2 21.45 -39.48 12.55
C SER A 2 20.11 -38.82 12.90
N ALA A 3 19.62 -38.89 14.14
CA ALA A 3 18.28 -38.36 14.48
C ALA A 3 18.20 -36.82 14.54
N LEU A 4 19.31 -36.14 14.87
CA LEU A 4 19.37 -34.68 14.96
C LEU A 4 19.29 -33.96 13.60
N LEU A 5 19.75 -34.62 12.52
CA LEU A 5 19.73 -34.03 11.17
C LEU A 5 18.33 -33.97 10.56
N ILE A 6 17.46 -34.94 10.90
CA ILE A 6 16.08 -35.00 10.38
C ILE A 6 15.20 -33.91 11.02
N PHE A 7 15.39 -33.64 12.32
CA PHE A 7 14.65 -32.59 13.03
C PHE A 7 15.04 -31.17 12.56
N GLY A 8 16.33 -30.94 12.27
CA GLY A 8 16.81 -29.67 11.73
C GLY A 8 16.28 -29.37 10.31
N ALA A 9 16.25 -30.40 9.44
CA ALA A 9 15.70 -30.26 8.09
C ALA A 9 14.19 -29.97 8.11
N GLY A 10 13.42 -30.65 8.97
CA GLY A 10 11.98 -30.41 9.11
C GLY A 10 11.66 -28.99 9.59
N ALA A 11 12.36 -28.49 10.60
CA ALA A 11 12.19 -27.13 11.11
C ALA A 11 12.57 -26.06 10.06
N ALA A 12 13.67 -26.27 9.33
CA ALA A 12 14.09 -25.36 8.26
C ALA A 12 13.09 -25.34 7.09
N SER A 13 12.57 -26.50 6.67
CA SER A 13 11.54 -26.58 5.63
C SER A 13 10.24 -25.91 6.06
N LEU A 14 9.79 -26.11 7.30
CA LEU A 14 8.60 -25.45 7.83
C LEU A 14 8.79 -23.92 7.89
N ALA A 15 9.92 -23.45 8.43
CA ALA A 15 10.25 -22.02 8.47
C ALA A 15 10.35 -21.41 7.07
N TYR A 16 10.92 -22.12 6.10
CA TYR A 16 11.00 -21.69 4.70
C TYR A 16 9.61 -21.51 4.07
N LEU A 17 8.71 -22.48 4.25
CA LEU A 17 7.34 -22.40 3.72
C LEU A 17 6.55 -21.28 4.38
N MET A 18 6.64 -21.13 5.71
CA MET A 18 5.98 -20.05 6.45
C MET A 18 6.48 -18.66 6.03
N ASN A 19 7.80 -18.52 5.80
CA ASN A 19 8.39 -17.28 5.33
C ASN A 19 7.94 -16.94 3.89
N ARG A 20 7.82 -17.93 3.01
CA ARG A 20 7.31 -17.75 1.64
C ARG A 20 5.87 -17.24 1.63
N GLN A 21 5.00 -17.84 2.44
CA GLN A 21 3.61 -17.42 2.57
C GLN A 21 3.51 -15.98 3.13
N SER A 22 4.29 -15.67 4.16
CA SER A 22 4.32 -14.33 4.76
C SER A 22 4.79 -13.25 3.76
N ARG A 23 5.77 -13.59 2.91
CA ARG A 23 6.24 -12.71 1.82
C ARG A 23 5.18 -12.49 0.75
N ALA A 24 4.48 -13.55 0.33
CA ALA A 24 3.40 -13.43 -0.64
C ALA A 24 2.25 -12.55 -0.11
N GLN A 25 1.85 -12.75 1.15
CA GLN A 25 0.83 -11.91 1.79
C GLN A 25 1.26 -10.44 1.90
N ARG A 26 2.53 -10.19 2.25
CA ARG A 26 3.10 -8.84 2.26
C ARG A 26 3.12 -8.20 0.88
N ALA A 27 3.45 -8.95 -0.16
CA ALA A 27 3.45 -8.46 -1.54
C ALA A 27 2.03 -8.05 -1.97
N VAL A 28 1.02 -8.88 -1.71
CA VAL A 28 -0.39 -8.56 -1.99
C VAL A 28 -0.86 -7.36 -1.18
N ALA A 29 -0.47 -7.24 0.10
CA ALA A 29 -0.82 -6.09 0.92
C ALA A 29 -0.15 -4.79 0.43
N TYR A 30 1.09 -4.87 -0.04
CA TYR A 30 1.81 -3.75 -0.64
C TYR A 30 1.14 -3.29 -1.94
N ASP A 31 0.82 -4.24 -2.84
CA ASP A 31 0.14 -3.99 -4.11
C ASP A 31 -1.23 -3.30 -3.89
N ARG A 32 -2.06 -3.84 -2.97
CA ARG A 32 -3.33 -3.22 -2.59
C ARG A 32 -3.15 -1.82 -2.00
N ALA A 33 -2.04 -1.56 -1.30
CA ALA A 33 -1.74 -0.24 -0.76
C ALA A 33 -1.28 0.75 -1.86
N GLN A 34 -0.71 0.27 -2.97
CA GLN A 34 -0.40 1.10 -4.14
C GLN A 34 -1.65 1.43 -4.97
N ASP A 35 -2.60 0.50 -5.07
CA ASP A 35 -3.86 0.71 -5.79
C ASP A 35 -4.86 1.60 -5.04
N HIS A 36 -4.58 1.93 -3.78
CA HIS A 36 -5.47 2.78 -3.00
C HIS A 36 -5.26 4.27 -3.33
N VAL A 37 -6.20 4.81 -4.09
CA VAL A 37 -6.34 6.25 -4.33
C VAL A 37 -7.37 6.80 -3.36
N ARG A 38 -7.03 7.85 -2.59
CA ARG A 38 -8.00 8.51 -1.72
C ARG A 38 -8.99 9.33 -2.54
N VAL A 39 -10.17 9.58 -1.97
CA VAL A 39 -11.14 10.52 -2.54
C VAL A 39 -10.62 11.95 -2.36
N ALA A 40 -10.88 12.81 -3.35
CA ALA A 40 -10.54 14.22 -3.31
C ALA A 40 -11.50 15.04 -2.42
N GLY A 41 -11.03 16.18 -1.94
CA GLY A 41 -11.79 17.18 -1.23
C GLY A 41 -11.45 17.32 0.26
N PRO A 42 -11.82 18.45 0.87
CA PRO A 42 -11.42 18.79 2.24
C PRO A 42 -12.03 17.86 3.30
N ARG A 43 -13.17 17.21 3.02
CA ARG A 43 -13.81 16.29 3.98
C ARG A 43 -13.04 14.99 4.18
N GLU A 44 -12.22 14.63 3.21
CA GLU A 44 -11.39 13.43 3.23
C GLU A 44 -10.01 13.70 3.84
N MET A 45 -9.75 14.95 4.25
CA MET A 45 -8.52 15.36 4.93
C MET A 45 -8.63 15.16 6.43
N ILE A 46 -7.55 14.68 7.04
CA ILE A 46 -7.43 14.54 8.51
C ILE A 46 -7.49 15.90 9.19
N ASP A 47 -6.90 16.93 8.57
CA ASP A 47 -6.89 18.31 9.07
C ASP A 47 -7.23 19.27 7.91
N PRO A 48 -8.53 19.58 7.69
CA PRO A 48 -8.93 20.42 6.58
C PRO A 48 -8.62 21.90 6.81
N PRO A 49 -8.24 22.65 5.75
CA PRO A 49 -8.00 24.07 5.88
C PRO A 49 -9.30 24.83 6.15
N ARG A 50 -9.18 25.98 6.84
CA ARG A 50 -10.34 26.86 7.14
C ARG A 50 -10.99 27.47 5.91
N LYS A 51 -10.22 27.62 4.83
CA LYS A 51 -10.68 28.13 3.53
C LYS A 51 -10.23 27.13 2.46
N TRP A 52 -11.09 26.92 1.49
CA TRP A 52 -10.86 26.04 0.36
C TRP A 52 -11.23 26.82 -0.90
N ASN A 53 -10.27 27.00 -1.80
CA ASN A 53 -10.46 27.76 -3.03
C ASN A 53 -10.24 26.87 -4.26
N ILE A 54 -10.44 27.43 -5.46
CA ILE A 54 -10.35 26.68 -6.71
C ILE A 54 -8.95 26.11 -6.98
N VAL A 55 -7.88 26.78 -6.52
CA VAL A 55 -6.51 26.29 -6.63
C VAL A 55 -6.32 25.07 -5.73
N ASP A 56 -6.88 25.10 -4.51
CA ASP A 56 -6.83 23.96 -3.59
C ASP A 56 -7.56 22.73 -4.18
N GLU A 57 -8.75 22.92 -4.75
CA GLU A 57 -9.52 21.86 -5.44
C GLU A 57 -8.73 21.30 -6.62
N THR A 58 -8.24 22.17 -7.50
CA THR A 58 -7.52 21.77 -8.71
C THR A 58 -6.25 20.99 -8.39
N VAL A 59 -5.54 21.39 -7.33
CA VAL A 59 -4.36 20.67 -6.86
C VAL A 59 -4.75 19.31 -6.28
N ASP A 60 -5.84 19.23 -5.52
CA ASP A 60 -6.29 17.97 -4.91
C ASP A 60 -6.76 16.94 -5.96
N GLU A 61 -7.47 17.39 -6.99
CA GLU A 61 -7.98 16.55 -8.10
C GLU A 61 -6.90 16.11 -9.09
N SER A 62 -5.74 16.79 -9.10
CA SER A 62 -4.63 16.45 -10.01
C SER A 62 -3.88 15.15 -9.66
N PHE A 63 -4.21 14.52 -8.52
CA PHE A 63 -3.59 13.26 -8.10
C PHE A 63 -4.62 12.12 -8.07
N PRO A 64 -4.29 10.92 -8.59
CA PRO A 64 -3.01 10.48 -9.17
C PRO A 64 -2.89 10.76 -10.68
N ALA A 65 -3.97 11.20 -11.33
CA ALA A 65 -4.05 11.38 -12.77
C ALA A 65 -3.49 12.74 -13.20
N SER A 66 -2.32 12.70 -13.83
CA SER A 66 -1.54 13.83 -14.35
C SER A 66 -2.22 14.67 -15.45
N ASP A 67 -3.52 14.56 -15.66
CA ASP A 67 -4.22 15.37 -16.67
C ASP A 67 -4.36 16.81 -16.13
N PRO A 68 -3.72 17.80 -16.76
CA PRO A 68 -3.88 19.18 -16.33
C PRO A 68 -5.35 19.60 -16.46
N PRO A 69 -5.86 20.42 -15.53
CA PRO A 69 -7.24 20.91 -15.57
C PRO A 69 -7.52 21.58 -16.92
N ALA A 70 -8.53 21.08 -17.63
CA ALA A 70 -9.00 21.65 -18.88
C ALA A 70 -9.85 22.90 -18.60
N THR A 71 -9.22 24.00 -18.18
CA THR A 71 -9.85 25.31 -18.05
C THR A 71 -9.09 26.33 -18.90
N TYR A 72 -9.42 26.37 -20.20
CA TYR A 72 -9.12 27.46 -21.12
C TYR A 72 -10.41 28.18 -21.49
#